data_AF-A0A0Q6Z7B8-F1
#
_entry.id   AF-A0A0Q6Z7B8-F1
#
_cell.length_a   1.000
_cell.length_b   1.000
_cell.length_c   1.000
_cell.angle_alpha   90.00
_cell.angle_beta   90.00
_cell.angle_gamma   90.00
#
_symmetry.space_group_name_H-M   'P 1'
#
loop_
_entity.id
_entity.type
_entity.pdbx_description
1 polymer ?
#
loop_
_entity_poly.entity_id
_entity_poly.type
_entity_poly.pdbx_seq_one_letter_code
_entity_poly.pdbx_strand_id
1 'polypeptide(L)'
;MGSWKTLVIAITVSISAYTAAEPKGSYENSMMMITLAPTTVLSATTGLSEVAARNFKPAKADALAFIGSDGEIRGAQFEQALRYYHTAYTPPLMSDQQFAQAIAASF
;
A
#
# COMPACT_ATOMS: atom_id res chain seq x y z
N MET A 1 -21.65 2.79 59.97
CA MET A 1 -20.91 1.58 59.52
C MET A 1 -21.61 0.77 58.43
N GLY A 2 -22.95 0.82 58.27
CA GLY A 2 -23.66 0.01 57.26
C GLY A 2 -23.54 0.48 55.81
N SER A 3 -23.69 1.79 55.55
CA SER A 3 -23.73 2.34 54.17
C SER A 3 -22.44 2.11 53.37
N TRP A 4 -21.27 2.24 53.99
CA TRP A 4 -19.99 1.97 53.34
C TRP A 4 -19.82 0.51 52.92
N LYS A 5 -20.30 -0.44 53.75
CA LYS A 5 -20.26 -1.86 53.41
C LYS A 5 -21.19 -2.17 52.23
N THR A 6 -22.38 -1.56 52.20
CA THR A 6 -23.32 -1.71 51.08
C THR A 6 -22.74 -1.15 49.78
N LEU A 7 -22.07 0.01 49.84
CA LEU A 7 -21.39 0.61 48.69
C LEU A 7 -20.28 -0.31 48.16
N VAL A 8 -19.44 -0.85 49.04
CA VAL A 8 -18.37 -1.79 48.66
C VAL A 8 -18.96 -3.04 47.99
N ILE A 9 -20.00 -3.63 48.56
CA ILE A 9 -20.67 -4.80 47.98
C ILE A 9 -21.27 -4.47 46.62
N ALA A 10 -21.95 -3.32 46.48
CA ALA A 10 -22.51 -2.89 45.21
C ALA A 10 -21.42 -2.72 44.14
N ILE A 11 -20.29 -2.09 44.49
CA ILE A 11 -19.14 -1.93 43.59
C ILE A 11 -18.56 -3.30 43.20
N THR A 12 -18.35 -4.20 44.17
CA THR A 12 -17.79 -5.54 43.88
C THR A 12 -18.71 -6.38 42.99
N VAL A 13 -20.03 -6.30 43.18
CA VAL A 13 -21.02 -6.99 42.34
C VAL A 13 -21.09 -6.37 40.94
N SER A 14 -21.05 -5.04 40.81
CA SER A 14 -21.04 -4.36 39.51
C SER A 14 -19.81 -4.69 38.66
N ILE A 15 -18.63 -4.85 39.28
CA ILE A 15 -17.40 -5.25 38.56
C ILE A 15 -17.48 -6.71 38.11
N SER A 16 -18.03 -7.60 38.96
CA SER A 16 -18.19 -9.03 38.65
C SER A 16 -19.21 -9.29 37.53
N ALA A 17 -20.22 -8.42 37.38
CA ALA A 17 -21.20 -8.50 36.31
C ALA A 17 -20.60 -8.27 34.91
N TYR A 18 -19.50 -7.50 34.81
CA TYR A 18 -18.81 -7.26 33.54
C TYR A 18 -18.11 -8.51 32.99
N THR A 19 -17.77 -9.47 33.87
CA THR A 19 -17.11 -10.73 33.49
C THR A 19 -18.06 -11.89 33.21
N ALA A 20 -19.36 -11.74 33.49
CA ALA A 20 -20.30 -12.86 33.54
C ALA A 20 -21.12 -13.09 32.26
N ALA A 21 -20.95 -12.27 31.21
CA ALA A 21 -21.69 -12.43 29.97
C ALA A 21 -20.86 -12.04 28.74
N GLU A 22 -19.68 -12.65 28.57
CA GLU A 22 -19.14 -12.74 27.21
C GLU A 22 -20.04 -13.69 26.41
N PRO A 23 -20.60 -13.26 25.27
CA PRO A 23 -21.35 -14.16 24.39
C PRO A 23 -20.42 -15.31 23.99
N LYS A 24 -20.94 -16.55 23.95
CA LYS A 24 -20.14 -17.73 23.57
C LYS A 24 -19.43 -17.45 22.23
N GLY A 25 -18.11 -17.66 22.21
CA GLY A 25 -17.26 -17.38 21.06
C GLY A 25 -16.69 -15.95 20.99
N SER A 26 -17.01 -15.04 21.92
CA SER A 26 -16.48 -13.66 21.93
C SER A 26 -14.94 -13.60 21.91
N TYR A 27 -14.29 -14.42 22.74
CA TYR A 27 -12.83 -14.51 22.81
C TYR A 27 -12.23 -15.09 21.52
N GLU A 28 -12.75 -16.21 21.02
CA GLU A 28 -12.28 -16.83 19.76
C GLU A 28 -12.51 -15.93 18.55
N ASN A 29 -13.67 -15.26 18.48
CA ASN A 29 -13.98 -14.28 17.45
C ASN A 29 -13.05 -13.07 17.54
N SER A 30 -12.73 -12.59 18.75
CA SER A 30 -11.80 -11.48 18.95
C SER A 30 -10.38 -11.86 18.54
N MET A 31 -9.92 -13.06 18.89
CA MET A 31 -8.62 -13.60 18.47
C MET A 31 -8.54 -13.77 16.96
N MET A 32 -9.60 -14.30 16.33
CA MET A 32 -9.73 -14.39 14.88
C MET A 32 -9.68 -13.00 14.23
N MET A 33 -10.43 -12.03 14.76
CA MET A 33 -10.46 -10.66 14.23
C MET A 33 -9.11 -9.95 14.36
N ILE A 34 -8.44 -10.06 15.51
CA ILE A 34 -7.11 -9.46 15.71
C ILE A 34 -6.07 -10.05 14.74
N THR A 35 -6.23 -11.32 14.35
CA THR A 35 -5.33 -12.00 13.40
C THR A 35 -5.66 -11.66 11.94
N LEU A 36 -6.95 -11.65 11.57
CA LEU A 36 -7.40 -11.50 10.19
C LEU A 36 -7.62 -10.04 9.76
N ALA A 37 -8.01 -9.15 10.66
CA ALA A 37 -8.28 -7.76 10.28
C ALA A 37 -7.01 -7.04 9.77
N PRO A 38 -5.82 -7.16 10.39
CA PRO A 38 -4.62 -6.54 9.84
C PRO A 38 -4.21 -7.15 8.48
N THR A 39 -4.31 -8.47 8.33
CA THR A 39 -3.91 -9.15 7.09
C THR A 39 -4.84 -8.85 5.93
N THR A 40 -6.14 -8.73 6.17
CA THR A 40 -7.12 -8.30 5.16
C THR A 40 -6.89 -6.86 4.73
N VAL A 41 -6.67 -5.93 5.68
CA VAL A 41 -6.36 -4.52 5.37
C VAL A 41 -5.06 -4.41 4.56
N LEU A 42 -4.00 -5.11 4.98
CA LEU A 42 -2.73 -5.15 4.25
C LEU A 42 -2.89 -5.74 2.85
N SER A 43 -3.58 -6.87 2.71
CA SER A 43 -3.78 -7.51 1.40
C SER A 43 -4.60 -6.63 0.45
N ALA A 44 -5.67 -5.99 0.95
CA ALA A 44 -6.49 -5.08 0.15
C ALA A 44 -5.69 -3.87 -0.32
N THR A 45 -4.93 -3.22 0.57
CA THR A 45 -4.14 -2.03 0.24
C THR A 45 -2.96 -2.34 -0.69
N THR A 46 -2.30 -3.49 -0.51
CA THR A 46 -1.28 -3.99 -1.45
C THR A 46 -1.89 -4.25 -2.82
N GLY A 47 -3.02 -4.96 -2.89
CA GLY A 47 -3.70 -5.25 -4.16
C GLY A 47 -4.10 -3.98 -4.91
N LEU A 48 -4.64 -2.98 -4.22
CA LEU A 48 -4.96 -1.67 -4.81
C LEU A 48 -3.71 -0.94 -5.32
N SER A 49 -2.59 -1.02 -4.58
CA SER A 49 -1.32 -0.42 -4.97
C SER A 49 -0.73 -1.09 -6.22
N GLU A 50 -0.81 -2.42 -6.32
CA GLU A 50 -0.40 -3.15 -7.52
C GLU A 50 -1.26 -2.82 -8.74
N VAL A 51 -2.58 -2.71 -8.57
CA VAL A 51 -3.47 -2.29 -9.65
C VAL A 51 -3.13 -0.87 -10.12
N ALA A 52 -2.88 0.06 -9.19
CA ALA A 52 -2.42 1.40 -9.53
C ALA A 52 -1.06 1.37 -10.26
N ALA A 53 -0.11 0.56 -9.79
CA ALA A 53 1.19 0.39 -10.42
C ALA A 53 1.10 -0.15 -11.85
N ARG A 54 0.24 -1.15 -12.08
CA ARG A 54 -0.04 -1.70 -13.42
C ARG A 54 -0.73 -0.69 -14.35
N ASN A 55 -1.51 0.23 -13.78
CA ASN A 55 -2.20 1.29 -14.52
C ASN A 55 -1.31 2.49 -14.83
N PHE A 56 -0.18 2.68 -14.12
CA PHE A 56 0.88 3.52 -14.65
C PHE A 56 1.38 2.84 -15.92
N LYS A 57 0.92 3.33 -17.07
CA LYS A 57 1.38 2.79 -18.34
C LYS A 57 2.93 2.86 -18.32
N PRO A 58 3.63 1.76 -18.61
CA PRO A 58 5.07 1.76 -18.58
C PRO A 58 5.61 2.49 -19.81
N ALA A 59 6.58 3.38 -19.61
CA ALA A 59 7.29 4.07 -20.69
C ALA A 59 8.01 3.11 -21.67
N LYS A 60 8.02 1.80 -21.39
CA LYS A 60 8.64 0.76 -22.21
C LYS A 60 8.11 0.67 -23.63
N ALA A 61 6.79 0.74 -23.83
CA ALA A 61 6.23 0.71 -25.19
C ALA A 61 6.64 1.97 -25.98
N ASP A 62 6.58 3.13 -25.35
CA ASP A 62 7.01 4.41 -25.92
C ASP A 62 8.53 4.42 -26.20
N ALA A 63 9.34 3.84 -25.31
CA ALA A 63 10.78 3.70 -25.49
C ALA A 63 11.13 2.76 -26.65
N LEU A 64 10.40 1.65 -26.81
CA LEU A 64 10.56 0.77 -27.96
C LEU A 64 10.18 1.47 -29.28
N ALA A 65 9.13 2.28 -29.28
CA ALA A 65 8.77 3.10 -30.44
C ALA A 65 9.85 4.14 -30.76
N PHE A 66 10.43 4.78 -29.74
CA PHE A 66 11.55 5.70 -29.88
C PHE A 66 12.78 5.01 -30.50
N ILE A 67 13.17 3.84 -29.97
CA ILE A 67 14.30 3.05 -30.50
C ILE A 67 14.02 2.62 -31.94
N GLY A 68 12.85 2.05 -32.22
CA GLY A 68 12.51 1.53 -33.55
C GLY A 68 12.31 2.60 -34.62
N SER A 69 12.23 3.87 -34.23
CA SER A 69 12.09 5.02 -35.12
C SER A 69 13.33 5.91 -35.17
N ASP A 70 14.46 5.45 -34.62
CA ASP A 70 15.70 6.25 -34.49
C ASP A 70 15.48 7.62 -33.85
N GLY A 71 14.54 7.69 -32.89
CA GLY A 71 14.24 8.88 -32.10
C GLY A 71 13.12 9.78 -32.66
N GLU A 72 12.53 9.43 -33.80
CA GLU A 72 11.47 10.23 -34.43
C GLU A 72 10.14 10.15 -33.65
N ILE A 73 9.78 8.97 -33.16
CA ILE A 73 8.52 8.75 -32.41
C ILE A 73 8.78 8.91 -30.91
N ARG A 74 8.29 10.02 -30.35
CA ARG A 74 8.47 10.38 -28.94
C ARG A 74 7.17 10.21 -28.17
N GLY A 75 6.93 9.01 -27.66
CA GLY A 75 5.72 8.71 -26.88
C GLY A 75 5.63 9.50 -25.58
N ALA A 76 4.42 9.84 -25.15
CA ALA A 76 4.17 10.80 -24.07
C ALA A 76 4.81 10.38 -22.73
N GLN A 77 4.85 9.09 -22.43
CA GLN A 77 5.39 8.60 -21.17
C GLN A 77 6.91 8.49 -21.19
N PHE A 78 7.47 8.08 -22.33
CA PHE A 78 8.92 8.14 -22.52
C PHE A 78 9.40 9.59 -22.43
N GLU A 79 8.71 10.54 -23.04
CA GLU A 79 9.02 11.96 -22.92
C GLU A 79 8.94 12.49 -21.48
N GLN A 80 7.93 12.08 -20.73
CA GLN A 80 7.82 12.45 -19.32
C GLN A 80 9.00 11.90 -18.51
N ALA A 81 9.35 10.63 -18.71
CA ALA A 81 10.48 9.99 -18.05
C ALA A 81 11.81 10.66 -18.44
N LEU A 82 11.97 11.01 -19.71
CA LEU A 82 13.16 11.66 -20.24
C LEU A 82 13.33 13.06 -19.66
N ARG A 83 12.27 13.87 -19.58
CA ARG A 83 12.30 15.18 -18.92
C ARG A 83 12.71 15.05 -17.45
N TYR A 84 12.09 14.12 -16.73
CA TYR A 84 12.46 13.86 -15.34
C TYR A 84 13.94 13.48 -15.22
N TYR A 85 14.43 12.59 -16.07
CA TYR A 85 15.84 12.17 -16.12
C TYR A 85 16.79 13.34 -16.30
N HIS A 86 16.56 14.20 -17.29
CA HIS A 86 17.38 15.39 -17.55
C HIS A 86 17.34 16.40 -16.40
N THR A 87 16.22 16.52 -15.68
CA THR A 87 16.13 17.37 -14.50
C THR A 87 16.83 16.79 -13.27
N ALA A 88 16.85 15.47 -13.12
CA ALA A 88 17.45 14.79 -11.98
C ALA A 88 18.97 14.65 -12.11
N TYR A 89 19.48 14.58 -13.34
CA TYR A 89 20.90 14.39 -13.64
C TYR A 89 21.40 15.46 -14.62
N THR A 90 22.07 16.48 -14.10
CA THR A 90 22.71 17.53 -14.89
C THR A 90 24.21 17.58 -14.57
N PRO A 91 25.11 17.19 -15.50
CA PRO A 91 24.82 16.71 -16.86
C PRO A 91 24.21 15.29 -16.89
N PRO A 92 23.51 14.92 -17.98
CA PRO A 92 22.96 13.57 -18.15
C PRO A 92 24.08 12.51 -18.15
N LEU A 93 23.82 11.38 -17.53
CA LEU A 93 24.76 10.25 -17.43
C LEU A 93 24.76 9.35 -18.68
N MET A 94 23.72 9.41 -19.50
CA MET A 94 23.53 8.63 -20.71
C MET A 94 22.75 9.43 -21.76
N SER A 95 22.88 9.06 -23.04
CA SER A 95 22.09 9.68 -24.11
C SER A 95 20.62 9.24 -24.05
N ASP A 96 19.74 10.01 -24.69
CA ASP A 96 18.30 9.66 -24.79
C ASP A 96 18.10 8.25 -25.37
N GLN A 97 18.94 7.83 -26.32
CA GLN A 97 18.92 6.49 -26.90
C GLN A 97 19.33 5.41 -25.90
N GLN A 98 20.39 5.66 -25.12
CA GLN A 98 20.83 4.74 -24.06
C GLN A 98 19.79 4.66 -22.93
N PHE A 99 19.12 5.77 -22.63
CA PHE A 99 18.03 5.81 -21.66
C PHE A 99 16.81 5.02 -22.14
N ALA A 100 16.43 5.17 -23.42
CA ALA A 100 15.39 4.35 -24.03
C ALA A 100 15.73 2.85 -23.97
N GLN A 101 16.97 2.48 -24.28
CA GLN A 101 17.44 1.08 -24.21
C GLN A 101 17.40 0.53 -22.78
N ALA A 102 17.78 1.33 -21.78
CA ALA A 102 17.72 0.94 -20.38
C ALA A 102 16.27 0.67 -19.93
N ILE A 103 15.32 1.53 -20.33
CA ILE A 103 13.88 1.32 -20.07
C ILE A 103 13.36 0.09 -20.85
N ALA A 104 13.80 -0.11 -22.08
CA ALA A 104 13.39 -1.28 -22.88
C ALA A 104 13.88 -2.60 -22.26
N ALA A 105 15.06 -2.59 -21.64
CA ALA A 105 15.66 -3.75 -20.98
C ALA A 105 15.14 -4.00 -19.54
N SER A 106 14.37 -3.09 -18.95
CA SER A 106 13.82 -3.28 -17.59
C SER A 106 12.67 -4.31 -17.57
N PHE A 107 12.55 -5.04 -16.47
CA PHE A 107 11.55 -6.10 -16.26
C PHE A 107 10.17 -5.56 -15.89
#